data_AF-A0A150UU29-F1
#
_entry.id   AF-A0A150UU29-F1
#
_cell.length_a   1.000
_cell.length_b   1.000
_cell.length_c   1.000
_cell.angle_alpha   90.00
_cell.angle_beta   90.00
_cell.angle_gamma   90.00
#
_symmetry.space_group_name_H-M   'P 1'
#
loop_
_entity.id
_entity.type
_entity.pdbx_description
1 polymer ?
#
loop_
_entity_poly.entity_id
_entity_poly.type
_entity_poly.pdbx_seq_one_letter_code
_entity_poly.pdbx_strand_id
1 'polypeptide(L)'
;MDSAAYLQRHGWRGHGHSLDQHGKGIKKPLLVSKKVDALGLGLNKHQAVSDQWWLRAFDQGLKDLGSGKQSLLASVKKHGINRGGLYGRFVKGEDVPGTIGISATS
;
A
#
# COMPACT_ATOMS: atom_id res chain seq x y z
N MET A 1 -8.50 32.78 -26.03
CA MET A 1 -9.34 32.14 -27.07
C MET A 1 -10.46 31.41 -26.34
N ASP A 2 -11.72 31.66 -26.65
CA ASP A 2 -12.84 30.94 -26.04
C ASP A 2 -13.18 29.70 -26.89
N SER A 3 -12.65 28.55 -26.47
CA SER A 3 -12.85 27.28 -27.17
C SER A 3 -14.28 26.76 -27.06
N ALA A 4 -14.99 27.06 -25.98
CA ALA A 4 -16.36 26.60 -25.78
C ALA A 4 -17.31 27.32 -26.74
N ALA A 5 -17.20 28.66 -26.84
CA ALA A 5 -17.98 29.45 -27.79
C ALA A 5 -17.69 29.07 -29.25
N TYR A 6 -16.43 28.78 -29.57
CA TYR A 6 -16.05 28.31 -30.91
C TYR A 6 -16.70 26.97 -31.25
N LEU A 7 -16.63 25.98 -30.37
CA LEU A 7 -17.21 24.66 -30.59
C LEU A 7 -18.74 24.71 -30.70
N GLN A 8 -19.41 25.56 -29.91
CA GLN A 8 -20.86 25.75 -30.00
C GLN A 8 -21.29 26.32 -31.36
N ARG A 9 -20.52 27.27 -31.92
CA ARG A 9 -20.76 27.78 -33.29
C ARG A 9 -20.65 26.68 -34.35
N HIS A 10 -19.83 25.66 -34.09
CA HIS A 10 -19.66 24.49 -34.95
C HIS A 10 -20.62 23.33 -34.62
N GLY A 11 -21.68 23.57 -33.85
CA GLY A 11 -22.74 22.60 -33.62
C GLY A 11 -22.52 21.65 -32.44
N TRP A 12 -21.50 21.91 -31.60
CA TRP A 12 -21.40 21.21 -30.32
C TRP A 12 -22.51 21.66 -29.36
N ARG A 13 -23.20 20.69 -28.74
CA ARG A 13 -24.34 20.92 -27.83
C ARG A 13 -23.96 21.56 -26.48
N GLY A 14 -22.66 21.77 -26.24
CA GLY A 14 -22.16 22.40 -25.02
C GLY A 14 -21.77 21.41 -23.93
N HIS A 15 -21.42 21.97 -22.77
CA HIS A 15 -20.82 21.22 -21.67
C HIS A 15 -21.71 20.05 -21.22
N GLY A 16 -21.10 18.89 -20.94
CA GLY A 16 -21.82 17.64 -20.62
C GLY A 16 -22.19 16.77 -21.83
N HIS A 17 -22.03 17.27 -23.05
CA HIS A 17 -22.21 16.50 -24.29
C HIS A 17 -20.87 16.13 -24.92
N SER A 18 -20.80 14.93 -25.49
CA SER A 18 -19.65 14.53 -26.29
C SER A 18 -19.54 15.39 -27.54
N LEU A 19 -18.33 15.49 -28.10
CA LEU A 19 -18.12 16.06 -29.44
C LEU A 19 -18.66 15.13 -30.54
N ASP A 20 -18.87 13.85 -30.23
CA ASP A 20 -19.47 12.89 -31.14
C ASP A 20 -20.97 13.17 -31.39
N GLN A 21 -21.41 13.00 -32.63
CA GLN A 21 -22.79 13.19 -33.07
C GLN A 21 -23.73 12.12 -32.51
N HIS A 22 -23.21 10.90 -32.31
CA HIS A 22 -23.98 9.74 -31.85
C HIS A 22 -23.92 9.52 -30.33
N GLY A 23 -23.31 10.43 -29.58
CA GLY A 23 -23.26 10.37 -28.12
C GLY A 23 -22.35 9.27 -27.55
N LYS A 24 -21.51 8.64 -28.37
CA LYS A 24 -20.57 7.58 -27.97
C LYS A 24 -19.22 8.13 -27.51
N GLY A 25 -18.96 9.41 -27.77
CA GLY A 25 -17.72 10.08 -27.40
C GLY A 25 -17.59 10.37 -25.91
N ILE A 26 -16.37 10.65 -25.49
CA ILE A 26 -16.05 10.97 -24.10
C ILE A 26 -16.62 12.36 -23.75
N LYS A 27 -17.41 12.43 -22.67
CA LYS A 27 -18.05 13.68 -22.20
C LYS A 27 -17.19 14.44 -21.18
N LYS A 28 -16.27 13.75 -20.51
CA LYS A 28 -15.38 14.28 -19.47
C LYS A 28 -13.93 14.03 -19.87
N PRO A 29 -13.00 14.94 -19.56
CA PRO A 29 -11.59 14.72 -19.84
C PRO A 29 -11.08 13.49 -19.09
N LEU A 30 -10.18 12.74 -19.72
CA LEU A 30 -9.52 11.61 -19.08
C LEU A 30 -8.47 12.14 -18.09
N LEU A 31 -8.52 11.64 -16.87
CA LEU A 31 -7.46 11.87 -15.91
C LEU A 31 -6.35 10.85 -16.19
N VAL A 32 -5.20 11.33 -16.67
CA VAL A 32 -4.04 10.50 -16.95
C VAL A 32 -2.96 10.77 -15.91
N SER A 33 -2.38 9.70 -15.35
CA SER A 33 -1.24 9.83 -14.46
C SER A 33 -0.03 10.32 -15.24
N LYS A 34 0.53 11.47 -14.85
CA LYS A 34 1.75 12.01 -15.43
C LYS A 34 2.96 11.51 -14.64
N LYS A 35 3.85 10.79 -15.32
CA LYS A 35 5.17 10.47 -14.78
C LYS A 35 6.06 11.71 -14.82
N VAL A 36 6.58 12.12 -13.67
CA VAL A 36 7.45 13.30 -13.52
C VAL A 36 8.90 12.89 -13.19
N ASP A 37 9.17 11.60 -12.99
CA ASP A 37 10.49 11.11 -12.64
C ASP A 37 11.21 10.39 -13.79
N ALA A 38 12.52 10.19 -13.60
CA ALA A 38 13.38 9.42 -14.47
C ALA A 38 13.44 7.92 -14.12
N LEU A 39 12.62 7.46 -13.16
CA LEU A 39 12.64 6.05 -12.70
C LEU A 39 12.11 5.11 -13.80
N GLY A 40 12.43 3.82 -13.75
CA GLY A 40 11.82 2.82 -14.62
C GLY A 40 10.28 2.79 -14.50
N LEU A 41 9.58 2.44 -15.59
CA LEU A 41 8.13 2.22 -15.54
C LEU A 41 7.83 1.05 -14.60
N GLY A 42 6.82 1.19 -13.73
CA GLY A 42 6.41 0.15 -12.77
C GLY A 42 7.11 0.21 -11.41
N LEU A 43 8.09 1.10 -11.21
CA LEU A 43 8.67 1.35 -9.89
C LEU A 43 7.74 2.25 -9.08
N ASN A 44 7.00 1.66 -8.13
CA ASN A 44 6.18 2.43 -7.22
C ASN A 44 7.07 3.01 -6.12
N LYS A 45 7.15 4.35 -6.01
CA LYS A 45 7.88 5.04 -4.94
C LYS A 45 7.47 4.58 -3.52
N HIS A 46 6.26 4.05 -3.38
CA HIS A 46 5.73 3.55 -2.12
C HIS A 46 6.09 2.08 -1.79
N GLN A 47 6.69 1.32 -2.71
CA GLN A 47 7.14 -0.06 -2.40
C GLN A 47 8.26 -0.08 -1.36
N ALA A 48 9.20 0.88 -1.42
CA ALA A 48 10.27 0.97 -0.41
C ALA A 48 9.72 1.26 1.01
N VAL A 49 8.53 1.85 1.12
CA VAL A 49 7.87 2.12 2.41
C VAL A 49 7.12 0.88 2.92
N SER A 50 6.60 0.02 2.04
CA SER A 50 6.01 -1.25 2.46
C SER A 50 7.05 -2.20 3.05
N ASP A 51 8.29 -2.18 2.56
CA ASP A 51 9.37 -3.08 3.03
C ASP A 51 9.82 -2.77 4.47
N GLN A 52 9.50 -1.57 4.98
CA GLN A 52 9.88 -1.13 6.34
C GLN A 52 8.86 -1.54 7.41
N TRP A 53 7.87 -2.38 7.07
CA TRP A 53 6.85 -2.82 8.02
C TRP A 53 7.47 -3.52 9.25
N TRP A 54 8.55 -4.28 9.06
CA TRP A 54 9.24 -4.98 10.14
C TRP A 54 9.95 -4.02 11.09
N LEU A 55 10.67 -3.01 10.56
CA LEU A 55 11.35 -2.01 11.37
C LEU A 55 10.38 -1.21 12.24
N ARG A 56 9.19 -0.89 11.71
CA ARG A 56 8.12 -0.22 12.45
C ARG A 56 7.56 -1.10 13.57
N ALA A 57 7.35 -2.39 13.31
CA ALA A 57 6.88 -3.35 14.31
C ALA A 57 7.91 -3.54 15.44
N PHE A 58 9.20 -3.57 15.09
CA PHE A 58 10.31 -3.65 16.05
C PHE A 58 10.40 -2.39 16.93
N ASP A 59 10.39 -1.20 16.33
CA ASP A 59 10.43 0.09 17.06
C ASP A 59 9.21 0.26 17.98
N GLN A 60 8.03 -0.18 17.53
CA GLN A 60 6.84 -0.20 18.37
C GLN A 60 6.96 -1.18 19.54
N GLY A 61 7.55 -2.36 19.30
CA GLY A 61 7.87 -3.32 20.35
C GLY A 61 8.82 -2.76 21.42
N LEU A 62 9.85 -2.01 21.00
CA LEU A 62 10.78 -1.33 21.92
C LEU A 62 10.09 -0.22 22.73
N LYS A 63 9.21 0.56 22.11
CA LYS A 63 8.43 1.61 22.80
C LYS A 63 7.48 1.04 23.86
N ASP A 64 6.91 -0.13 23.58
CA ASP A 64 6.03 -0.80 24.52
C ASP A 64 6.82 -1.51 25.65
N LEU A 65 8.12 -1.78 25.45
CA LEU A 65 9.02 -2.43 26.42
C LEU A 65 9.22 -1.52 27.65
N GLY A 66 8.70 -1.96 28.80
CA GLY A 66 8.77 -1.21 30.07
C GLY A 66 7.58 -0.28 30.33
N SER A 67 6.66 -0.10 29.38
CA SER A 67 5.46 0.74 29.55
C SER A 67 4.29 0.03 30.26
N GLY A 68 4.44 -1.27 30.59
CA GLY A 68 3.39 -2.10 31.18
C GLY A 68 2.22 -2.42 30.23
N LYS A 69 2.24 -1.91 28.99
CA LYS A 69 1.23 -2.17 27.97
C LYS A 69 1.51 -3.51 27.30
N GLN A 70 0.44 -4.24 27.01
CA GLN A 70 0.53 -5.54 26.36
C GLN A 70 0.95 -5.36 24.90
N SER A 71 2.16 -5.77 24.58
CA SER A 71 2.75 -5.59 23.25
C SER A 71 1.86 -6.20 22.16
N LEU A 72 1.85 -5.58 20.97
CA LEU A 72 1.11 -6.09 19.82
C LEU A 72 1.45 -7.57 19.53
N LEU A 73 2.71 -7.96 19.73
CA LEU A 73 3.17 -9.35 19.58
C LEU A 73 2.51 -10.31 20.58
N ALA A 74 2.33 -9.89 21.84
CA ALA A 74 1.64 -10.69 22.85
C ALA A 74 0.15 -10.88 22.51
N SER A 75 -0.48 -9.87 21.91
CA SER A 75 -1.87 -9.96 21.43
C SER A 75 -2.02 -10.87 20.21
N VAL A 76 -1.08 -10.81 19.26
CA VAL A 76 -1.02 -11.72 18.09
C VAL A 76 -0.80 -13.17 18.54
N LYS A 77 0.08 -13.41 19.52
CA LYS A 77 0.33 -14.74 20.10
C LYS A 77 -0.93 -15.32 20.77
N LYS A 78 -1.73 -14.51 21.46
CA LYS A 78 -2.93 -14.97 22.18
C LYS A 78 -4.13 -15.25 21.27
N HIS A 79 -4.36 -14.45 20.24
CA HIS A 79 -5.60 -14.51 19.46
C HIS A 79 -5.47 -15.26 18.13
N GLY A 80 -4.25 -15.57 17.70
CA GLY A 80 -4.01 -16.14 16.38
C GLY A 80 -4.39 -15.18 15.25
N ILE A 81 -3.75 -15.33 14.09
CA ILE A 81 -3.93 -14.38 12.98
C ILE A 81 -5.18 -14.74 12.17
N ASN A 82 -6.36 -14.67 12.80
CA ASN A 82 -7.66 -14.80 12.10
C ASN A 82 -8.21 -13.46 11.60
N ARG A 83 -7.42 -12.39 11.69
CA ARG A 83 -7.75 -11.09 11.09
C ARG A 83 -6.77 -10.83 9.97
N GLY A 84 -7.26 -10.87 8.72
CA GLY A 84 -6.52 -10.66 7.48
C GLY A 84 -5.81 -9.31 7.41
N GLY A 85 -4.68 -9.22 8.10
CA GLY A 85 -3.73 -8.11 8.05
C GLY A 85 -2.32 -8.62 7.71
N LEU A 86 -1.36 -7.70 7.67
CA LEU A 86 0.05 -7.93 7.27
C LEU A 86 0.74 -9.13 7.95
N TYR A 87 0.21 -9.58 9.10
CA TYR A 87 0.77 -10.68 9.89
C TYR A 87 0.21 -12.07 9.55
N GLY A 88 -0.74 -12.20 8.61
CA GLY A 88 -1.41 -13.48 8.30
C GLY A 88 -0.59 -14.50 7.51
N ARG A 89 0.62 -14.14 7.09
CA ARG A 89 1.47 -14.97 6.19
C ARG A 89 2.71 -15.53 6.88
N PHE A 90 2.85 -15.34 8.19
CA PHE A 90 3.97 -15.92 8.93
C PHE A 90 3.69 -17.40 9.22
N VAL A 91 4.53 -18.26 8.67
CA VAL A 91 4.63 -19.68 9.06
C VAL A 91 5.79 -19.79 10.04
N LYS A 92 5.61 -20.52 11.14
CA LYS A 92 6.70 -20.80 12.08
C LYS A 92 7.75 -21.66 11.35
N GLY A 93 8.97 -21.16 11.22
CA GLY A 93 10.11 -21.92 10.71
C GLY A 93 10.59 -22.98 11.70
N GLU A 94 11.46 -23.88 11.25
CA GLU A 94 12.09 -24.92 12.08
C GLU A 94 12.86 -24.29 13.26
N ASP A 95 12.69 -24.84 14.46
CA ASP A 95 13.38 -24.36 15.66
C ASP A 95 14.84 -24.85 15.62
N VAL A 96 15.80 -23.93 15.55
CA VAL A 96 17.23 -24.27 15.66
C VAL A 96 17.60 -24.38 17.15
N PRO A 97 18.14 -25.52 17.62
CA PRO A 97 18.51 -25.68 19.03
C PRO A 97 19.66 -24.74 19.39
N GLY A 98 19.45 -23.96 20.45
CA GLY A 98 20.48 -23.04 20.97
C GLY A 98 21.63 -23.79 21.64
N THR A 99 22.83 -23.23 21.55
CA THR A 99 24.07 -23.81 22.14
C THR A 99 24.15 -23.67 23.67
N ILE A 100 23.17 -23.02 24.30
CA ILE A 100 23.16 -22.76 25.74
C ILE A 100 22.34 -23.85 26.43
N GLY A 101 22.98 -24.99 26.73
CA GLY A 101 22.33 -26.10 27.44
C GLY A 101 22.99 -27.47 27.32
N ILE A 102 24.00 -27.66 26.47
CA ILE A 102 24.80 -28.89 26.46
C ILE A 102 25.84 -28.78 27.57
N SER A 103 25.40 -29.01 28.81
CA SER A 103 26.32 -29.41 29.88
C SER A 103 26.80 -30.82 29.52
N ALA A 104 28.05 -30.89 29.05
CA ALA A 104 28.78 -32.14 28.96
C ALA A 104 28.91 -32.75 30.37
N THR A 105 28.04 -33.70 30.71
CA THR A 105 28.25 -34.64 31.80
C THR A 105 28.85 -35.90 31.20
N SER A 106 30.17 -36.07 31.41
CA SER A 106 30.84 -37.37 31.43
C SER A 106 30.63 -38.04 32.79
#